data_AF-A0A5N7AMI4-F1
#
_entry.id   AF-A0A5N7AMI4-F1
#
_cell.length_a   1.000
_cell.length_b   1.000
_cell.length_c   1.000
_cell.angle_alpha   90.00
_cell.angle_beta   90.00
_cell.angle_gamma   90.00
#
_symmetry.space_group_name_H-M   'P 1'
#
loop_
_entity.id
_entity.type
_entity.pdbx_description
1 polymer ?
#
loop_
_entity_poly.entity_id
_entity_poly.type
_entity_poly.pdbx_seq_one_letter_code
_entity_poly.pdbx_strand_id
1 'polypeptide(L)'
;MWHTNKVNFLNLFTLLIGVAESSAQSSSQWPQQTFKSTPLEAPYLNVTKNGKTELGYLFFSPSTSDWSYPTIYQDDGQLVWRGPLANTSAEQPQMLNGEPILAYWSGADIKGFGFGAISILNSSYDEIYKVTLPGTEENFVTVMEPETYSSYIDIHESQITDQGTILVTAVNVTQMDLSAIGGPKDGWVQDGLFYEIDIKTNDVLFRWSTAEHVSEVPLSNNELPLEGKGTSKTNPYEYPHLNSVAKYGDSYLISSRFMCSFFFIDKNGNVTWHLH
;
A
#
# COMPACT_ATOMS: atom_id res chain seq x y z
N MET A 1 44.62 21.96 -57.45
CA MET A 1 43.27 21.55 -57.00
C MET A 1 43.50 20.53 -55.89
N TRP A 2 43.50 20.96 -54.62
CA TRP A 2 42.38 20.78 -53.67
C TRP A 2 41.81 19.36 -53.74
N HIS A 3 41.72 18.52 -52.71
CA HIS A 3 42.07 18.50 -51.29
C HIS A 3 41.62 17.07 -50.86
N THR A 4 42.33 16.34 -50.01
CA THR A 4 41.71 15.58 -48.89
C THR A 4 42.77 14.92 -48.03
N ASN A 5 42.59 15.14 -46.73
CA ASN A 5 43.44 14.81 -45.60
C ASN A 5 43.62 13.31 -45.38
N LYS A 6 44.81 12.90 -44.95
CA LYS A 6 44.99 11.72 -44.10
C LYS A 6 45.75 12.11 -42.85
N VAL A 7 45.23 11.60 -41.75
CA VAL A 7 45.35 12.04 -40.36
C VAL A 7 46.73 11.70 -39.80
N ASN A 8 47.30 12.66 -39.07
CA ASN A 8 48.51 12.50 -38.26
C ASN A 8 48.20 11.70 -36.99
N PHE A 9 49.15 10.84 -36.61
CA PHE A 9 49.18 10.07 -35.37
C PHE A 9 48.83 10.93 -34.15
N LEU A 10 47.74 10.59 -33.46
CA LEU A 10 47.38 11.15 -32.17
C LEU A 10 47.84 10.18 -31.07
N ASN A 11 48.50 10.74 -30.07
CA ASN A 11 48.98 10.08 -28.87
C ASN A 11 47.89 9.24 -28.17
N LEU A 12 48.22 7.99 -27.84
CA LEU A 12 47.49 7.22 -26.84
C LEU A 12 47.72 7.87 -25.47
N PHE A 13 46.72 8.57 -24.95
CA PHE A 13 46.57 8.81 -23.53
C PHE A 13 45.49 7.85 -23.00
N THR A 14 45.93 6.77 -22.36
CA THR A 14 45.05 5.88 -21.61
C THR A 14 44.59 6.63 -20.36
N LEU A 15 43.38 7.19 -20.38
CA LEU A 15 42.72 7.67 -19.17
C LEU A 15 42.21 6.44 -18.40
N LEU A 16 42.98 5.98 -17.42
CA LEU A 16 42.49 5.10 -16.37
C LEU A 16 41.53 5.92 -15.49
N ILE A 17 40.24 5.89 -15.83
CA ILE A 17 39.21 6.31 -14.88
C ILE A 17 39.09 5.16 -13.89
N GLY A 18 39.76 5.30 -12.75
CA GLY A 18 39.48 4.48 -11.59
C GLY A 18 38.02 4.69 -11.22
N VAL A 19 37.21 3.64 -11.34
CA VAL A 19 35.91 3.58 -10.69
C VAL A 19 36.23 3.53 -9.20
N ALA A 20 36.23 4.69 -8.55
CA ALA A 20 36.06 4.72 -7.12
C ALA A 20 34.66 4.15 -6.88
N GLU A 21 34.58 2.91 -6.40
CA GLU A 21 33.41 2.44 -5.70
C GLU A 21 33.11 3.50 -4.64
N SER A 22 32.04 4.28 -4.84
CA SER A 22 31.50 5.03 -3.73
C SER A 22 31.09 3.97 -2.73
N SER A 23 31.88 3.80 -1.67
CA SER A 23 31.38 3.12 -0.48
C SER A 23 30.05 3.80 -0.17
N ALA A 24 28.96 3.05 -0.31
CA ALA A 24 27.66 3.54 0.10
C ALA A 24 27.84 4.02 1.54
N GLN A 25 27.77 5.34 1.72
CA GLN A 25 27.85 5.95 3.03
C GLN A 25 26.78 5.25 3.85
N SER A 26 27.19 4.58 4.94
CA SER A 26 26.27 3.86 5.82
C SER A 26 25.08 4.76 6.05
N SER A 27 23.90 4.37 5.55
CA SER A 27 22.69 5.18 5.65
C SER A 27 22.58 5.60 7.10
N SER A 28 22.69 6.89 7.39
CA SER A 28 22.56 7.35 8.77
C SER A 28 21.19 6.89 9.24
N GLN A 29 21.15 5.90 10.13
CA GLN A 29 19.90 5.43 10.72
C GLN A 29 19.18 6.65 11.29
N TRP A 30 17.87 6.74 11.06
CA TRP A 30 17.05 7.83 11.59
C TRP A 30 17.37 8.00 13.08
N PRO A 31 17.82 9.19 13.54
CA PRO A 31 18.19 9.40 14.94
C PRO A 31 17.07 8.90 15.87
N GLN A 32 17.41 8.11 16.89
CA GLN A 32 16.45 7.60 17.87
C GLN A 32 16.54 8.38 19.18
N GLN A 33 15.42 8.48 19.89
CA GLN A 33 15.31 8.99 21.25
C GLN A 33 14.92 7.87 22.20
N THR A 34 15.39 7.97 23.45
CA THR A 34 15.09 7.02 24.53
C THR A 34 14.39 7.73 25.69
N PHE A 35 13.65 6.97 26.50
CA PHE A 35 12.85 7.51 27.59
C PHE A 35 13.30 6.93 28.94
N LYS A 36 13.14 7.70 30.02
CA LYS A 36 13.50 7.23 31.38
C LYS A 36 12.43 6.34 32.00
N SER A 37 11.17 6.55 31.64
CA SER A 37 10.00 5.86 32.20
C SER A 37 9.69 4.52 31.51
N THR A 38 10.28 4.28 30.34
CA THR A 38 9.95 3.13 29.49
C THR A 38 11.16 2.75 28.63
N PRO A 39 11.38 1.47 28.32
CA PRO A 39 12.48 1.03 27.45
C PRO A 39 12.21 1.29 25.95
N LEU A 40 11.11 1.97 25.60
CA LEU A 40 10.80 2.27 24.20
C LEU A 40 11.87 3.15 23.56
N GLU A 41 12.10 2.91 22.28
CA GLU A 41 12.86 3.78 21.39
C GLU A 41 11.93 4.26 20.28
N ALA A 42 12.09 5.52 19.88
CA ALA A 42 11.31 6.12 18.81
C ALA A 42 12.21 7.06 17.99
N PRO A 43 11.87 7.40 16.73
CA PRO A 43 12.68 8.30 15.95
C PRO A 43 12.53 9.70 16.53
N TYR A 44 13.62 10.43 16.50
CA TYR A 44 13.63 11.84 16.82
C TYR A 44 13.21 12.63 15.58
N LEU A 45 12.13 13.39 15.68
CA LEU A 45 11.67 14.28 14.63
C LEU A 45 12.22 15.68 14.87
N ASN A 46 13.18 16.09 14.03
CA ASN A 46 13.65 17.46 14.02
C ASN A 46 12.71 18.33 13.19
N VAL A 47 11.75 19.00 13.84
CA VAL A 47 10.72 19.79 13.17
C VAL A 47 11.07 21.27 13.14
N THR A 48 10.98 21.88 11.96
CA THR A 48 11.05 23.34 11.79
C THR A 48 9.69 23.88 11.39
N LYS A 49 9.14 24.83 12.16
CA LYS A 49 7.83 25.44 11.89
C LYS A 49 7.98 26.81 11.21
N ASN A 50 7.23 27.02 10.14
CA ASN A 50 7.12 28.31 9.45
C ASN A 50 5.72 28.89 9.68
N GLY A 51 5.52 29.56 10.81
CA GLY A 51 4.22 30.16 11.17
C GLY A 51 3.34 29.23 12.02
N LYS A 52 2.03 29.52 12.04
CA LYS A 52 1.04 28.74 12.80
C LYS A 52 0.64 27.50 11.99
N THR A 53 0.69 26.35 12.64
CA THR A 53 0.21 25.05 12.17
C THR A 53 -1.26 24.84 12.55
N GLU A 54 -1.95 23.96 11.83
CA GLU A 54 -3.28 23.48 12.24
C GLU A 54 -3.20 22.69 13.55
N LEU A 55 -4.31 22.69 14.29
CA LEU A 55 -4.41 21.89 15.51
C LEU A 55 -4.49 20.40 15.15
N GLY A 56 -3.81 19.56 15.91
CA GLY A 56 -3.89 18.11 15.77
C GLY A 56 -2.55 17.42 15.99
N TYR A 57 -2.53 16.14 15.67
CA TYR A 57 -1.35 15.30 15.72
C TYR A 57 -0.96 14.85 14.31
N LEU A 58 0.29 14.43 14.18
CA LEU A 58 0.82 13.76 13.00
C LEU A 58 0.74 12.25 13.23
N PHE A 59 0.10 11.54 12.31
CA PHE A 59 -0.09 10.08 12.36
C PHE A 59 0.67 9.47 11.19
N PHE A 60 1.66 8.64 11.50
CA PHE A 60 2.43 7.92 10.48
C PHE A 60 3.30 6.84 11.12
N SER A 61 3.73 5.89 10.30
CA SER A 61 4.65 4.82 10.68
C SER A 61 6.04 5.05 10.09
N PRO A 62 6.98 5.68 10.82
CA PRO A 62 8.36 5.71 10.38
C PRO A 62 8.91 4.28 10.30
N SER A 63 9.70 4.01 9.26
CA SER A 63 10.22 2.67 8.98
C SER A 63 11.64 2.68 8.45
N THR A 64 12.33 1.56 8.66
CA THR A 64 13.61 1.19 8.05
C THR A 64 13.55 -0.28 7.64
N SER A 65 14.66 -0.86 7.17
CA SER A 65 14.75 -2.31 6.94
C SER A 65 14.55 -3.13 8.22
N ASP A 66 14.84 -2.56 9.39
CA ASP A 66 14.97 -3.32 10.65
C ASP A 66 13.79 -3.09 11.61
N TRP A 67 13.06 -1.98 11.43
CA TRP A 67 11.97 -1.61 12.33
C TRP A 67 10.91 -0.76 11.64
N SER A 68 9.69 -0.90 12.14
CA SER A 68 8.52 -0.07 11.83
C SER A 68 7.57 -0.14 13.02
N TYR A 69 6.78 0.90 13.23
CA TYR A 69 5.74 0.96 14.26
C TYR A 69 4.85 2.18 13.99
N PRO A 70 3.56 2.14 14.34
CA PRO A 70 2.66 3.28 14.20
C PRO A 70 3.00 4.30 15.27
N THR A 71 2.94 5.59 14.92
CA THR A 71 3.31 6.67 15.83
C THR A 71 2.42 7.89 15.71
N ILE A 72 2.23 8.53 16.86
CA ILE A 72 1.57 9.82 16.97
C ILE A 72 2.58 10.82 17.49
N TYR A 73 2.74 11.91 16.76
CA TYR A 73 3.59 13.03 17.13
C TYR A 73 2.79 14.32 17.26
N GLN A 74 3.21 15.17 18.19
CA GLN A 74 2.86 16.57 18.14
C GLN A 74 3.53 17.24 16.94
N ASP A 75 2.98 18.37 16.53
CA ASP A 75 3.49 19.16 15.42
C ASP A 75 4.88 19.78 15.71
N ASP A 76 5.38 19.74 16.95
CA ASP A 76 6.73 20.13 17.35
C ASP A 76 7.74 18.96 17.40
N GLY A 77 7.30 17.75 17.01
CA GLY A 77 8.14 16.55 16.96
C GLY A 77 8.20 15.77 18.27
N GLN A 78 7.45 16.16 19.31
CA GLN A 78 7.34 15.36 20.53
C GLN A 78 6.49 14.11 20.31
N LEU A 79 7.02 12.95 20.70
CA LEU A 79 6.28 11.68 20.66
C LEU A 79 5.11 11.72 21.66
N VAL A 80 3.91 11.43 21.18
CA VAL A 80 2.70 11.25 22.00
C VAL A 80 2.49 9.78 22.31
N TRP A 81 2.58 8.95 21.27
CA TRP A 81 2.38 7.51 21.38
C TRP A 81 3.19 6.77 20.32
N ARG A 82 3.65 5.58 20.69
CA ARG A 82 4.28 4.61 19.81
C ARG A 82 3.63 3.25 20.05
N GLY A 83 3.18 2.61 18.99
CA GLY A 83 2.64 1.26 19.04
C GLY A 83 3.70 0.15 19.13
N PRO A 84 3.27 -1.11 19.01
CA PRO A 84 4.16 -2.26 18.96
C PRO A 84 5.12 -2.19 17.76
N LEU A 85 6.29 -2.82 17.90
CA LEU A 85 7.22 -3.03 16.79
C LEU A 85 6.59 -4.01 15.80
N ALA A 86 6.14 -3.51 14.65
CA ALA A 86 5.51 -4.28 13.59
C ALA A 86 5.60 -3.51 12.27
N ASN A 87 5.61 -4.21 11.14
CA ASN A 87 5.37 -3.52 9.88
C ASN A 87 3.94 -2.98 9.89
N THR A 88 3.80 -1.68 9.63
CA THR A 88 2.52 -0.98 9.75
C THR A 88 2.30 0.01 8.62
N SER A 89 1.03 0.18 8.28
CA SER A 89 0.53 1.07 7.23
C SER A 89 -0.94 1.40 7.51
N ALA A 90 -1.60 2.13 6.61
CA ALA A 90 -3.01 2.51 6.75
C ALA A 90 -3.37 3.05 8.15
N GLU A 91 -2.45 3.82 8.76
CA GLU A 91 -2.66 4.44 10.07
C GLU A 91 -3.59 5.65 9.90
N GLN A 92 -4.78 5.58 10.51
CA GLN A 92 -5.78 6.64 10.40
C GLN A 92 -6.48 6.88 11.75
N PRO A 93 -6.49 8.12 12.27
CA PRO A 93 -7.41 8.52 13.32
C PRO A 93 -8.83 8.66 12.75
N GLN A 94 -9.80 8.02 13.38
CA GLN A 94 -11.18 7.98 12.87
C GLN A 94 -12.18 7.97 14.05
N MET A 95 -13.47 7.91 13.73
CA MET A 95 -14.54 7.80 14.71
C MET A 95 -15.26 6.46 14.55
N LEU A 96 -15.53 5.78 15.66
CA LEU A 96 -16.36 4.57 15.70
C LEU A 96 -17.46 4.76 16.75
N ASN A 97 -18.72 4.75 16.33
CA ASN A 97 -19.88 4.98 17.20
C ASN A 97 -19.80 6.29 18.01
N GLY A 98 -19.20 7.33 17.43
CA GLY A 98 -19.04 8.64 18.08
C GLY A 98 -17.84 8.74 19.04
N GLU A 99 -17.05 7.68 19.18
CA GLU A 99 -15.83 7.68 19.98
C GLU A 99 -14.57 7.74 19.09
N PRO A 100 -13.53 8.50 19.48
CA PRO A 100 -12.28 8.55 18.73
C PRO A 100 -11.52 7.24 18.83
N ILE A 101 -11.04 6.75 17.69
CA ILE A 101 -10.22 5.53 17.60
C ILE A 101 -8.96 5.80 16.77
N LEU A 102 -8.01 4.88 16.85
CA LEU A 102 -6.89 4.76 15.92
C LEU A 102 -6.96 3.40 15.23
N ALA A 103 -7.01 3.38 13.90
CA ALA A 103 -6.88 2.16 13.11
C ALA A 103 -5.49 2.10 12.47
N TYR A 104 -4.86 0.94 12.46
CA TYR A 104 -3.63 0.72 11.67
C TYR A 104 -3.55 -0.73 11.20
N TRP A 105 -2.99 -0.93 10.01
CA TRP A 105 -2.68 -2.25 9.49
C TRP A 105 -1.38 -2.78 10.09
N SER A 106 -1.29 -4.09 10.32
CA SER A 106 -0.03 -4.78 10.59
C SER A 106 0.00 -6.18 9.97
N GLY A 107 1.15 -6.55 9.39
CA GLY A 107 1.31 -7.85 8.74
C GLY A 107 2.57 -7.98 7.89
N ALA A 108 2.56 -8.95 6.97
CA ALA A 108 3.62 -9.13 5.98
C ALA A 108 3.39 -8.20 4.79
N ASP A 109 4.40 -7.40 4.43
CA ASP A 109 4.42 -6.62 3.18
C ASP A 109 5.39 -7.30 2.21
N ILE A 110 4.84 -7.73 1.08
CA ILE A 110 5.57 -8.40 0.03
C ILE A 110 5.42 -7.58 -1.24
N LYS A 111 6.47 -6.83 -1.58
CA LYS A 111 6.55 -6.04 -2.81
C LYS A 111 5.39 -5.04 -2.97
N GLY A 112 4.93 -4.43 -1.88
CA GLY A 112 3.85 -3.45 -1.89
C GLY A 112 2.45 -4.07 -1.76
N PHE A 113 2.37 -5.35 -1.36
CA PHE A 113 1.13 -6.05 -1.07
C PHE A 113 1.11 -6.56 0.36
N GLY A 114 -0.01 -6.36 1.03
CA GLY A 114 -0.19 -6.74 2.42
C GLY A 114 -0.87 -8.09 2.59
N PHE A 115 -0.37 -8.83 3.57
CA PHE A 115 -1.09 -9.94 4.20
C PHE A 115 -1.09 -9.70 5.71
N GLY A 116 -2.10 -8.97 6.18
CA GLY A 116 -2.16 -8.50 7.55
C GLY A 116 -3.58 -8.26 8.04
N ALA A 117 -3.68 -7.58 9.17
CA ALA A 117 -4.93 -7.31 9.87
C ALA A 117 -4.99 -5.83 10.29
N ILE A 118 -6.20 -5.30 10.48
CA ILE A 118 -6.39 -3.96 11.03
C ILE A 118 -6.62 -4.06 12.54
N SER A 119 -5.75 -3.42 13.32
CA SER A 119 -5.94 -3.19 14.75
C SER A 119 -6.68 -1.88 14.96
N ILE A 120 -7.73 -1.88 15.79
CA ILE A 120 -8.51 -0.69 16.14
C ILE A 120 -8.36 -0.45 17.64
N LEU A 121 -7.82 0.71 17.99
CA LEU A 121 -7.54 1.11 19.37
C LEU A 121 -8.51 2.20 19.84
N ASN A 122 -8.86 2.17 21.13
CA ASN A 122 -9.58 3.28 21.77
C ASN A 122 -8.65 4.48 22.07
N SER A 123 -9.18 5.55 22.68
CA SER A 123 -8.42 6.73 23.09
C SER A 123 -7.36 6.49 24.18
N SER A 124 -7.41 5.35 24.85
CA SER A 124 -6.38 4.89 25.80
C SER A 124 -5.33 3.99 25.13
N TYR A 125 -5.42 3.82 23.80
CA TYR A 125 -4.59 2.94 22.98
C TYR A 125 -4.69 1.45 23.32
N ASP A 126 -5.81 1.03 23.94
CA ASP A 126 -6.13 -0.38 24.10
C ASP A 126 -6.76 -0.92 22.82
N GLU A 127 -6.33 -2.08 22.35
CA GLU A 127 -6.95 -2.76 21.21
C GLU A 127 -8.36 -3.24 21.59
N ILE A 128 -9.37 -2.68 20.92
CA ILE A 128 -10.79 -2.99 21.16
C ILE A 128 -11.37 -3.89 20.07
N TYR A 129 -10.81 -3.85 18.86
CA TYR A 129 -11.16 -4.74 17.75
C TYR A 129 -9.93 -5.08 16.93
N LYS A 130 -9.98 -6.26 16.28
CA LYS A 130 -9.01 -6.69 15.28
C LYS A 130 -9.75 -7.30 14.11
N VAL A 131 -9.65 -6.65 12.95
CA VAL A 131 -10.35 -7.06 11.72
C VAL A 131 -9.40 -7.89 10.85
N THR A 132 -9.89 -9.03 10.36
CA THR A 132 -9.13 -9.96 9.52
C THR A 132 -9.94 -10.41 8.30
N LEU A 133 -9.25 -10.82 7.25
CA LEU A 133 -9.82 -11.45 6.06
C LEU A 133 -9.15 -12.81 5.86
N PRO A 134 -9.66 -13.91 6.46
CA PRO A 134 -8.95 -15.19 6.50
C PRO A 134 -8.85 -15.91 5.14
N GLY A 135 -9.53 -15.41 4.10
CA GLY A 135 -9.42 -15.89 2.72
C GLY A 135 -10.04 -17.27 2.46
N THR A 136 -10.76 -17.83 3.43
CA THR A 136 -11.37 -19.18 3.35
C THR A 136 -12.42 -19.33 2.26
N GLU A 137 -13.13 -18.26 1.92
CA GLU A 137 -14.21 -18.29 0.91
C GLU A 137 -13.68 -18.10 -0.52
N GLU A 138 -12.60 -17.33 -0.68
CA GLU A 138 -12.09 -16.87 -1.99
C GLU A 138 -10.90 -17.68 -2.51
N ASN A 139 -10.42 -18.64 -1.73
CA ASN A 139 -9.23 -19.45 -2.05
C ASN A 139 -8.06 -18.57 -2.53
N PHE A 140 -7.67 -17.60 -1.68
CA PHE A 140 -6.62 -16.64 -2.00
C PHE A 140 -5.32 -17.32 -2.43
N VAL A 141 -4.84 -16.92 -3.61
CA VAL A 141 -3.56 -17.32 -4.19
C VAL A 141 -2.61 -16.15 -4.06
N THR A 142 -1.39 -16.43 -3.57
CA THR A 142 -0.35 -15.40 -3.39
C THR A 142 0.76 -15.58 -4.41
N VAL A 143 1.56 -14.53 -4.62
CA VAL A 143 2.78 -14.62 -5.45
C VAL A 143 3.89 -15.44 -4.79
N MET A 144 3.70 -15.85 -3.54
CA MET A 144 4.67 -16.58 -2.70
C MET A 144 4.22 -18.02 -2.38
N GLU A 145 3.42 -18.65 -3.25
CA GLU A 145 3.01 -20.06 -3.14
C GLU A 145 4.17 -20.98 -2.67
N PRO A 146 3.98 -21.81 -1.62
CA PRO A 146 2.71 -22.17 -0.96
C PRO A 146 2.36 -21.34 0.29
N GLU A 147 2.90 -20.13 0.46
CA GLU A 147 2.65 -19.34 1.67
C GLU A 147 1.16 -18.96 1.82
N THR A 148 0.63 -19.26 3.01
CA THR A 148 -0.71 -18.87 3.45
C THR A 148 -0.59 -17.92 4.63
N TYR A 149 -1.55 -17.01 4.76
CA TYR A 149 -1.57 -16.01 5.82
C TYR A 149 -2.87 -16.12 6.61
N SER A 150 -2.83 -15.73 7.87
CA SER A 150 -4.04 -15.71 8.71
C SER A 150 -5.04 -14.63 8.30
N SER A 151 -4.59 -13.64 7.52
CA SER A 151 -5.40 -12.56 7.00
C SER A 151 -4.78 -11.99 5.72
N TYR A 152 -5.64 -11.70 4.74
CA TYR A 152 -5.30 -11.23 3.38
C TYR A 152 -5.67 -9.76 3.16
N ILE A 153 -5.85 -9.00 4.24
CA ILE A 153 -6.04 -7.55 4.14
C ILE A 153 -4.73 -6.91 3.68
N ASP A 154 -4.83 -6.11 2.63
CA ASP A 154 -3.72 -5.39 2.01
C ASP A 154 -3.34 -4.12 2.80
N ILE A 155 -2.17 -3.54 2.49
CA ILE A 155 -1.54 -2.46 3.26
C ILE A 155 -2.21 -1.08 3.13
N HIS A 156 -3.09 -0.87 2.16
CA HIS A 156 -3.42 0.49 1.72
C HIS A 156 -4.57 1.16 2.46
N GLU A 157 -5.63 0.44 2.83
CA GLU A 157 -6.88 1.04 3.28
C GLU A 157 -7.41 0.48 4.60
N SER A 158 -7.96 1.37 5.43
CA SER A 158 -8.55 1.06 6.74
C SER A 158 -9.75 1.96 7.09
N GLN A 159 -10.39 2.58 6.11
CA GLN A 159 -11.49 3.52 6.33
C GLN A 159 -12.71 2.86 7.02
N ILE A 160 -13.07 3.37 8.19
CA ILE A 160 -14.28 3.03 8.94
C ILE A 160 -15.47 3.85 8.41
N THR A 161 -16.64 3.23 8.36
CA THR A 161 -17.89 3.87 7.96
C THR A 161 -18.74 4.24 9.18
N ASP A 162 -19.68 5.16 8.99
CA ASP A 162 -20.65 5.56 10.01
C ASP A 162 -21.58 4.42 10.46
N GLN A 163 -21.58 3.28 9.76
CA GLN A 163 -22.37 2.09 10.12
C GLN A 163 -21.60 1.09 10.99
N GLY A 164 -20.36 1.42 11.41
CA GLY A 164 -19.53 0.52 12.22
C GLY A 164 -18.90 -0.62 11.41
N THR A 165 -18.77 -0.43 10.10
CA THR A 165 -18.05 -1.33 9.19
C THR A 165 -16.70 -0.70 8.81
N ILE A 166 -15.82 -1.48 8.22
CA ILE A 166 -14.53 -1.04 7.70
C ILE A 166 -14.37 -1.45 6.23
N LEU A 167 -13.80 -0.56 5.44
CA LEU A 167 -13.40 -0.77 4.06
C LEU A 167 -11.92 -1.15 4.05
N VAL A 168 -11.60 -2.23 3.36
CA VAL A 168 -10.22 -2.72 3.22
C VAL A 168 -9.96 -3.18 1.80
N THR A 169 -8.73 -3.02 1.33
CA THR A 169 -8.28 -3.61 0.07
C THR A 169 -7.74 -5.03 0.29
N ALA A 170 -7.72 -5.83 -0.77
CA ALA A 170 -7.03 -7.10 -0.82
C ALA A 170 -6.54 -7.38 -2.23
N VAL A 171 -5.64 -8.34 -2.38
CA VAL A 171 -5.11 -8.75 -3.68
C VAL A 171 -5.13 -10.26 -3.80
N ASN A 172 -5.68 -10.76 -4.91
CA ASN A 172 -5.71 -12.19 -5.23
C ASN A 172 -5.03 -12.43 -6.59
N VAL A 173 -4.26 -13.52 -6.69
CA VAL A 173 -3.67 -13.93 -7.96
C VAL A 173 -4.69 -14.72 -8.78
N THR A 174 -5.25 -14.07 -9.80
CA THR A 174 -6.38 -14.59 -10.59
C THR A 174 -5.96 -14.85 -12.03
N GLN A 175 -6.46 -15.93 -12.64
CA GLN A 175 -6.20 -16.23 -14.06
C GLN A 175 -7.08 -15.35 -14.95
N MET A 176 -6.50 -14.76 -16.00
CA MET A 176 -7.20 -13.82 -16.87
C MET A 176 -6.59 -13.78 -18.29
N ASP A 177 -7.42 -13.48 -19.31
CA ASP A 177 -6.95 -13.25 -20.68
C ASP A 177 -6.31 -11.87 -20.83
N LEU A 178 -5.00 -11.84 -21.07
CA LEU A 178 -4.20 -10.61 -21.24
C LEU A 178 -3.98 -10.24 -22.72
N SER A 179 -4.63 -10.92 -23.66
CA SER A 179 -4.43 -10.69 -25.10
C SER A 179 -4.70 -9.24 -25.51
N ALA A 180 -5.62 -8.55 -24.82
CA ALA A 180 -5.98 -7.16 -25.07
C ALA A 180 -4.82 -6.17 -24.88
N ILE A 181 -3.82 -6.54 -24.06
CA ILE A 181 -2.61 -5.76 -23.81
C ILE A 181 -1.35 -6.44 -24.37
N GLY A 182 -1.53 -7.40 -25.30
CA GLY A 182 -0.42 -8.14 -25.93
C GLY A 182 0.20 -9.23 -25.07
N GLY A 183 -0.47 -9.65 -23.99
CA GLY A 183 -0.01 -10.70 -23.09
C GLY A 183 -0.55 -12.09 -23.42
N PRO A 184 -0.26 -13.10 -22.57
CA PRO A 184 -0.75 -14.45 -22.72
C PRO A 184 -2.28 -14.54 -22.61
N LYS A 185 -2.88 -15.44 -23.40
CA LYS A 185 -4.31 -15.75 -23.33
C LYS A 185 -4.71 -16.43 -22.01
N ASP A 186 -3.84 -17.28 -21.49
CA ASP A 186 -3.99 -17.93 -20.18
C ASP A 186 -3.04 -17.25 -19.16
N GLY A 187 -3.23 -15.94 -18.99
CA GLY A 187 -2.37 -15.11 -18.16
C GLY A 187 -2.79 -15.08 -16.70
N TRP A 188 -2.02 -14.35 -15.89
CA TRP A 188 -2.26 -14.18 -14.45
C TRP A 188 -2.20 -12.71 -14.06
N VAL A 189 -3.10 -12.27 -13.20
CA VAL A 189 -3.12 -10.90 -12.65
C VAL A 189 -3.09 -10.90 -11.13
N GLN A 190 -2.59 -9.81 -10.56
CA GLN A 190 -2.86 -9.45 -9.18
C GLN A 190 -4.14 -8.63 -9.20
N ASP A 191 -5.27 -9.32 -9.08
CA ASP A 191 -6.60 -8.72 -9.06
C ASP A 191 -6.74 -7.85 -7.80
N GLY A 192 -7.06 -6.58 -7.99
CA GLY A 192 -7.39 -5.68 -6.90
C GLY A 192 -8.83 -5.89 -6.46
N LEU A 193 -9.01 -6.18 -5.17
CA LEU A 193 -10.30 -6.33 -4.52
C LEU A 193 -10.49 -5.29 -3.41
N PHE A 194 -11.74 -5.05 -3.05
CA PHE A 194 -12.07 -4.45 -1.77
C PHE A 194 -13.23 -5.15 -1.09
N TYR A 195 -13.28 -4.99 0.23
CA TYR A 195 -14.28 -5.58 1.10
C TYR A 195 -14.85 -4.51 2.04
N GLU A 196 -16.14 -4.62 2.33
CA GLU A 196 -16.75 -4.02 3.51
C GLU A 196 -16.96 -5.12 4.55
N ILE A 197 -16.40 -4.93 5.74
CA ILE A 197 -16.44 -5.90 6.83
C ILE A 197 -17.09 -5.26 8.06
N ASP A 198 -18.02 -5.95 8.70
CA ASP A 198 -18.56 -5.53 9.99
C ASP A 198 -17.48 -5.66 11.08
N ILE A 199 -17.16 -4.56 11.77
CA ILE A 199 -16.02 -4.55 12.71
C ILE A 199 -16.26 -5.47 13.92
N LYS A 200 -17.52 -5.61 14.35
CA LYS A 200 -17.86 -6.31 15.59
C LYS A 200 -17.90 -7.83 15.40
N THR A 201 -18.41 -8.27 14.26
CA THR A 201 -18.62 -9.68 13.91
C THR A 201 -17.51 -10.23 13.04
N ASN A 202 -16.79 -9.35 12.33
CA ASN A 202 -15.82 -9.68 11.30
C ASN A 202 -16.46 -10.38 10.08
N ASP A 203 -17.77 -10.17 9.88
CA ASP A 203 -18.51 -10.69 8.73
C ASP A 203 -18.28 -9.81 7.50
N VAL A 204 -18.00 -10.43 6.35
CA VAL A 204 -17.93 -9.74 5.06
C VAL A 204 -19.34 -9.39 4.60
N LEU A 205 -19.62 -8.11 4.43
CA LEU A 205 -20.92 -7.59 3.99
C LEU A 205 -20.95 -7.28 2.49
N PHE A 206 -19.81 -6.90 1.94
CA PHE A 206 -19.65 -6.60 0.53
C PHE A 206 -18.26 -6.99 0.06
N ARG A 207 -18.18 -7.47 -1.18
CA ARG A 207 -16.93 -7.79 -1.88
C ARG A 207 -17.05 -7.27 -3.30
N TRP A 208 -15.95 -6.74 -3.82
CA TRP A 208 -15.82 -6.40 -5.22
C TRP A 208 -14.43 -6.79 -5.76
N SER A 209 -14.38 -7.28 -6.99
CA SER A 209 -13.16 -7.68 -7.70
C SER A 209 -13.07 -6.91 -9.02
N THR A 210 -11.88 -6.43 -9.36
CA THR A 210 -11.67 -5.76 -10.64
C THR A 210 -11.76 -6.75 -11.80
N ALA A 211 -11.22 -7.95 -11.63
CA ALA A 211 -11.25 -9.01 -12.63
C ALA A 211 -12.67 -9.49 -13.01
N GLU A 212 -13.66 -9.26 -12.14
CA GLU A 212 -15.07 -9.53 -12.43
C GLU A 212 -15.76 -8.40 -13.24
N HIS A 213 -15.13 -7.22 -13.33
CA HIS A 213 -15.69 -6.01 -13.94
C HIS A 213 -14.89 -5.51 -15.14
N VAL A 214 -14.20 -6.40 -15.85
CA VAL A 214 -13.25 -6.08 -16.92
C VAL A 214 -13.88 -5.33 -18.10
N SER A 215 -15.17 -5.52 -18.35
CA SER A 215 -15.88 -4.75 -19.37
C SER A 215 -16.03 -3.27 -19.00
N GLU A 216 -16.04 -2.96 -17.71
CA GLU A 216 -16.19 -1.59 -17.18
C GLU A 216 -14.85 -0.98 -16.77
N VAL A 217 -13.89 -1.83 -16.36
CA VAL A 217 -12.53 -1.48 -15.94
C VAL A 217 -11.51 -2.20 -16.82
N PRO A 218 -11.40 -1.90 -18.12
CA PRO A 218 -10.62 -2.73 -19.05
C PRO A 218 -9.12 -2.68 -18.77
N LEU A 219 -8.43 -3.81 -18.98
CA LEU A 219 -6.96 -3.94 -18.87
C LEU A 219 -6.20 -2.87 -19.66
N SER A 220 -6.75 -2.42 -20.79
CA SER A 220 -6.14 -1.41 -21.66
C SER A 220 -6.01 -0.03 -21.00
N ASN A 221 -6.73 0.23 -19.90
CA ASN A 221 -6.63 1.46 -19.15
C ASN A 221 -5.53 1.42 -18.08
N ASN A 222 -4.87 0.27 -17.90
CA ASN A 222 -3.77 0.14 -16.96
C ASN A 222 -2.48 0.65 -17.61
N GLU A 223 -1.90 1.71 -17.05
CA GLU A 223 -0.71 2.39 -17.57
C GLU A 223 0.58 1.63 -17.25
N LEU A 224 0.51 0.56 -16.43
CA LEU A 224 1.65 -0.29 -16.15
C LEU A 224 2.02 -1.11 -17.40
N PRO A 225 3.23 -1.00 -17.96
CA PRO A 225 3.65 -1.83 -19.08
C PRO A 225 3.70 -3.32 -18.71
N LEU A 226 3.36 -4.20 -19.66
CA LEU A 226 3.32 -5.64 -19.40
C LEU A 226 4.69 -6.22 -19.03
N GLU A 227 5.78 -5.79 -19.69
CA GLU A 227 7.17 -6.19 -19.37
C GLU A 227 7.41 -7.68 -19.06
N GLY A 228 6.74 -8.57 -19.79
CA GLY A 228 6.85 -10.03 -19.61
C GLY A 228 6.16 -10.59 -18.35
N LYS A 229 5.35 -9.77 -17.67
CA LYS A 229 4.46 -10.17 -16.58
C LYS A 229 3.23 -10.91 -17.07
N GLY A 230 2.50 -11.47 -16.12
CA GLY A 230 1.27 -12.22 -16.35
C GLY A 230 1.48 -13.63 -16.90
N THR A 231 2.69 -14.17 -16.76
CA THR A 231 3.09 -15.46 -17.34
C THR A 231 2.92 -16.64 -16.37
N SER A 232 2.80 -16.38 -15.07
CA SER A 232 2.58 -17.41 -14.03
C SER A 232 2.00 -16.79 -12.75
N LYS A 233 1.54 -17.64 -11.82
CA LYS A 233 1.10 -17.22 -10.47
C LYS A 233 2.15 -16.44 -9.67
N THR A 234 3.43 -16.76 -9.87
CA THR A 234 4.56 -16.11 -9.18
C THR A 234 5.10 -14.90 -9.95
N ASN A 235 4.59 -14.65 -11.15
CA ASN A 235 4.90 -13.48 -11.98
C ASN A 235 3.63 -12.92 -12.65
N PRO A 236 2.59 -12.58 -11.88
CA PRO A 236 1.36 -12.00 -12.41
C PRO A 236 1.58 -10.56 -12.90
N TYR A 237 0.64 -10.06 -13.69
CA TYR A 237 0.54 -8.66 -14.07
C TYR A 237 -0.31 -7.90 -13.06
N GLU A 238 0.14 -6.72 -12.62
CA GLU A 238 -0.53 -5.99 -11.55
C GLU A 238 -1.70 -5.16 -12.07
N TYR A 239 -2.92 -5.50 -11.65
CA TYR A 239 -4.14 -4.96 -12.25
C TYR A 239 -5.30 -4.85 -11.22
N PRO A 240 -5.75 -3.63 -10.86
CA PRO A 240 -5.32 -2.30 -11.29
C PRO A 240 -4.45 -1.58 -10.22
N HIS A 241 -3.97 -2.29 -9.19
CA HIS A 241 -3.42 -1.72 -7.96
C HIS A 241 -4.37 -0.74 -7.28
N LEU A 242 -5.35 -1.27 -6.53
CA LEU A 242 -6.22 -0.46 -5.69
C LEU A 242 -5.47 0.06 -4.47
N ASN A 243 -5.60 1.35 -4.17
CA ASN A 243 -4.86 1.98 -3.09
C ASN A 243 -5.72 2.87 -2.15
N SER A 244 -7.00 3.04 -2.43
CA SER A 244 -7.95 3.63 -1.48
C SER A 244 -9.39 3.27 -1.84
N VAL A 245 -10.26 3.25 -0.83
CA VAL A 245 -11.69 2.95 -0.96
C VAL A 245 -12.46 3.84 0.01
N ALA A 246 -13.43 4.60 -0.50
CA ALA A 246 -14.34 5.40 0.32
C ALA A 246 -15.79 5.03 0.05
N LYS A 247 -16.64 5.17 1.07
CA LYS A 247 -18.09 4.93 0.96
C LYS A 247 -18.85 6.26 0.86
N TYR A 248 -19.83 6.31 -0.03
CA TYR A 248 -20.75 7.43 -0.22
C TYR A 248 -22.18 6.91 -0.32
N GLY A 249 -22.94 7.02 0.78
CA GLY A 249 -24.22 6.33 0.91
C GLY A 249 -24.03 4.81 0.80
N ASP A 250 -24.74 4.18 -0.15
CA ASP A 250 -24.60 2.75 -0.45
C ASP A 250 -23.60 2.47 -1.59
N SER A 251 -22.89 3.49 -2.08
CA SER A 251 -21.94 3.39 -3.20
C SER A 251 -20.50 3.53 -2.71
N TYR A 252 -19.55 3.14 -3.56
CA TYR A 252 -18.12 3.16 -3.25
C TYR A 252 -17.37 3.98 -4.28
N LEU A 253 -16.32 4.67 -3.84
CA LEU A 253 -15.35 5.34 -4.68
C LEU A 253 -14.00 4.65 -4.47
N ILE A 254 -13.44 4.06 -5.51
CA ILE A 254 -12.14 3.39 -5.46
C ILE A 254 -11.10 4.15 -6.27
N SER A 255 -9.86 4.14 -5.79
CA SER A 255 -8.69 4.68 -6.49
C SER A 255 -7.83 3.55 -7.02
N SER A 256 -7.38 3.67 -8.26
CA SER A 256 -6.35 2.82 -8.84
C SER A 256 -5.08 3.61 -9.13
N ARG A 257 -3.95 3.11 -8.60
CA ARG A 257 -2.63 3.70 -8.81
C ARG A 257 -2.18 3.59 -10.26
N PHE A 258 -2.38 2.43 -10.88
CA PHE A 258 -1.85 2.16 -12.23
C PHE A 258 -2.80 2.50 -13.35
N MET A 259 -4.07 2.78 -13.06
CA MET A 259 -4.96 3.41 -14.04
C MET A 259 -5.00 4.94 -13.90
N CYS A 260 -4.31 5.50 -12.90
CA CYS A 260 -4.38 6.93 -12.57
C CYS A 260 -5.82 7.45 -12.48
N SER A 261 -6.75 6.61 -12.01
CA SER A 261 -8.19 6.83 -12.15
C SER A 261 -8.95 6.54 -10.87
N PHE A 262 -10.09 7.20 -10.73
CA PHE A 262 -11.12 6.85 -9.75
C PHE A 262 -12.32 6.19 -10.42
N PHE A 263 -12.92 5.20 -9.77
CA PHE A 263 -14.13 4.52 -10.23
C PHE A 263 -15.20 4.58 -9.15
N PHE A 264 -16.44 4.83 -9.56
CA PHE A 264 -17.58 4.84 -8.65
C PHE A 264 -18.51 3.69 -8.91
N ILE A 265 -18.72 2.93 -7.85
CA ILE A 265 -19.35 1.62 -7.84
C ILE A 265 -20.67 1.75 -7.10
N ASP A 266 -21.77 1.37 -7.75
CA ASP A 266 -23.06 1.35 -7.09
C ASP A 266 -23.18 0.20 -6.08
N LYS A 267 -24.28 0.18 -5.32
CA LYS A 267 -24.54 -0.84 -4.29
C LYS A 267 -24.60 -2.29 -4.79
N ASN A 268 -24.74 -2.49 -6.11
CA ASN A 268 -24.79 -3.80 -6.74
C ASN A 268 -23.44 -4.20 -7.33
N GLY A 269 -22.42 -3.34 -7.25
CA GLY A 269 -21.08 -3.59 -7.80
C GLY A 269 -20.84 -3.01 -9.19
N ASN A 270 -21.82 -2.37 -9.83
CA ASN A 270 -21.62 -1.83 -11.19
C ASN A 270 -20.80 -0.55 -11.15
N VAL A 271 -19.82 -0.42 -12.04
CA VAL A 271 -19.09 0.83 -12.24
C VAL A 271 -19.96 1.80 -13.05
N THR A 272 -20.42 2.88 -12.42
CA THR A 272 -21.36 3.84 -13.02
C THR A 272 -20.69 5.07 -13.61
N TRP A 273 -19.52 5.45 -13.10
CA TRP A 273 -18.67 6.48 -13.69
C TRP A 273 -17.19 6.24 -13.34
N HIS A 274 -16.29 6.81 -14.14
CA HIS A 274 -14.86 6.90 -13.82
C HIS A 274 -14.32 8.30 -14.13
N LEU A 275 -13.26 8.69 -13.44
CA LEU A 275 -12.52 9.93 -13.65
C LEU A 275 -11.05 9.57 -13.88
N HIS A 276 -10.53 10.02 -15.02
CA HIS A 276 -9.15 9.85 -15.47
C HIS A 276 -8.53 11.23 -15.73
#